data_AF-A0A937LET2-F1
#
_entry.id   AF-A0A937LET2-F1
#
_cell.length_a   1.000
_cell.length_b   1.000
_cell.length_c   1.000
_cell.angle_alpha   90.00
_cell.angle_beta   90.00
_cell.angle_gamma   90.00
#
_symmetry.space_group_name_H-M   'P 1'
#
loop_
_entity.id
_entity.type
_entity.pdbx_description
1 polymer ?
#
loop_
_entity_poly.entity_id
_entity_poly.type
_entity_poly.pdbx_seq_one_letter_code
_entity_poly.pdbx_strand_id
1 'polypeptide(L)' 'MSSDSRSLDHDTIAAIATPSGRGGVSIIRVSGPEALSIAELLTQKT' A
#
# COMPACT_ATOMS: atom_id res chain seq x y z
N MET A 1 -19.85 -3.72 23.32
CA MET A 1 -19.37 -2.78 22.29
C MET A 1 -18.18 -3.42 21.58
N SER A 2 -18.38 -3.69 20.29
CA SER A 2 -17.42 -3.87 19.19
C SER A 2 -16.01 -4.44 19.50
N SER A 3 -15.91 -5.77 19.35
CA SER A 3 -14.67 -6.51 19.09
C SER A 3 -14.31 -6.45 17.59
N ASP A 4 -14.10 -5.26 17.04
CA ASP A 4 -13.70 -5.04 15.63
C ASP A 4 -12.18 -4.99 15.44
N SER A 5 -11.43 -5.66 16.33
CA SER A 5 -9.97 -5.81 16.25
C SER A 5 -9.55 -7.01 15.40
N ARG A 6 -10.33 -7.37 14.36
CA ARG A 6 -9.97 -8.48 13.47
C ARG A 6 -8.94 -8.01 12.42
N SER A 7 -7.74 -8.58 12.53
CA SER A 7 -6.86 -9.02 11.43
C SER A 7 -6.29 -8.01 10.41
N LEU A 8 -6.01 -6.76 10.77
CA LEU A 8 -5.17 -5.90 9.90
C LEU A 8 -3.79 -6.51 9.60
N ASP A 9 -3.30 -7.42 10.45
CA ASP A 9 -2.00 -8.08 10.29
C ASP A 9 -1.87 -8.91 9.00
N HIS A 10 -2.99 -9.31 8.38
CA HIS A 10 -3.00 -10.05 7.12
C HIS A 10 -3.39 -9.18 5.92
N ASP A 11 -3.84 -7.95 6.14
CA ASP A 11 -4.26 -7.08 5.07
C ASP A 11 -3.05 -6.41 4.40
N THR A 12 -3.20 -6.10 3.11
CA THR A 12 -2.26 -5.23 2.40
C THR A 12 -2.90 -3.87 2.17
N ILE A 13 -2.27 -2.83 2.69
CA ILE A 13 -2.76 -1.45 2.65
C ILE A 13 -1.94 -0.58 1.71
N ALA A 14 -2.54 0.51 1.22
CA ALA A 14 -1.85 1.51 0.43
C ALA A 14 -2.23 2.94 0.86
N ALA A 15 -1.29 3.88 0.79
CA ALA A 15 -1.52 5.28 1.12
C ALA A 15 -0.61 6.23 0.32
N ILE A 16 -1.09 7.45 0.09
CA ILE A 16 -0.25 8.53 -0.45
C ILE A 16 0.80 8.89 0.62
N ALA A 17 2.08 8.77 0.25
CA ALA A 17 3.21 9.00 1.17
C ALA A 17 3.87 10.37 0.99
N THR A 18 3.49 11.11 -0.05
CA THR A 18 3.97 12.47 -0.34
C THR A 18 2.86 13.52 -0.19
N PRO A 19 3.18 14.79 0.09
CA PRO A 19 2.19 15.87 0.12
C PRO A 19 1.38 15.97 -1.18
N SER A 20 0.13 16.40 -1.07
CA SER A 20 -0.73 16.68 -2.23
C SER A 20 -0.24 17.91 -2.99
N GLY A 21 -0.25 17.85 -4.33
CA GLY A 21 0.10 18.98 -5.17
C GLY A 21 0.77 18.56 -6.47
N ARG A 22 1.34 19.54 -7.18
CA ARG A 22 2.13 19.31 -8.40
C ARG A 22 3.61 19.16 -8.02
N GLY A 23 4.26 18.13 -8.55
CA GLY A 23 5.68 17.86 -8.37
C GLY A 23 6.22 16.91 -9.45
N GLY A 24 7.53 16.70 -9.50
CA GLY A 24 8.14 15.79 -10.48
C GLY A 24 7.84 14.31 -10.24
N VAL A 25 7.56 13.94 -8.99
CA VAL A 25 7.26 12.56 -8.56
C VAL A 25 6.21 12.59 -7.45
N SER A 26 5.35 11.56 -7.41
CA SER A 26 4.45 11.24 -6.29
C SER A 26 4.75 9.83 -5.80
N ILE A 27 4.62 9.58 -4.48
CA ILE A 27 4.89 8.27 -3.88
C ILE A 27 3.60 7.73 -3.25
N ILE A 28 3.23 6.51 -3.64
CA ILE A 28 2.25 5.68 -2.93
C ILE A 28 3.03 4.58 -2.21
N ARG A 29 2.84 4.46 -0.91
CA ARG A 29 3.41 3.36 -0.11
C ARG A 29 2.39 2.24 -0.01
N VAL A 30 2.81 1.02 -0.35
CA VAL A 30 2.05 -0.22 -0.14
C VAL A 30 2.73 -1.02 0.98
N SER A 31 1.97 -1.65 1.86
CA SER A 31 2.50 -2.41 3.01
C SER A 31 1.61 -3.58 3.36
N GLY A 32 2.21 -4.73 3.65
CA GLY A 32 1.51 -5.98 3.96
C GLY A 32 2.07 -7.16 3.19
N PRO A 33 1.54 -8.38 3.42
CA PRO A 33 2.05 -9.62 2.82
C PRO A 33 2.14 -9.61 1.29
N GLU A 34 1.19 -8.96 0.61
CA GLU A 34 1.08 -8.98 -0.86
C GLU A 34 1.82 -7.80 -1.54
N ALA A 35 2.53 -6.96 -0.78
CA ALA A 35 3.09 -5.72 -1.32
C ALA A 35 4.07 -5.93 -2.50
N LEU A 36 4.92 -6.96 -2.43
CA LEU A 36 5.86 -7.29 -3.50
C LEU A 36 5.11 -7.79 -4.75
N SER A 37 4.21 -8.75 -4.60
CA SER A 37 3.43 -9.30 -5.71
C SER A 37 2.60 -8.23 -6.42
N ILE A 38 2.03 -7.27 -5.67
CA ILE A 38 1.37 -6.09 -6.25
C ILE A 38 2.36 -5.25 -7.06
N ALA A 39 3.57 -5.00 -6.54
CA ALA A 39 4.59 -4.22 -7.25
C ALA A 39 5.04 -4.91 -8.54
N GLU A 40 5.24 -6.23 -8.51
CA GLU A 40 5.59 -7.03 -9.69
C GLU A 40 4.49 -6.97 -10.75
N LEU A 41 3.22 -7.12 -10.33
CA LEU A 41 2.05 -7.01 -11.22
C LEU A 41 1.94 -5.62 -11.86
N LEU A 42 2.19 -4.53 -11.12
CA LEU A 42 2.09 -3.17 -11.65
C LEU A 42 3.25 -2.83 -12.59
N THR A 43 4.45 -3.30 -12.26
CA THR A 43 5.67 -2.93 -13.00
C THR A 43 6.04 -3.91 -14.10
N GLN A 44 5.40 -5.09 -14.11
CA GLN A 44 5.71 -6.23 -15.00
C GLN A 44 7.19 -6.64 -14.90
N LYS A 45 7.74 -6.59 -13.69
CA LYS A 45 9.11 -6.97 -13.36
C LYS A 45 9.11 -7.96 -12.21
N THR A 46 10.00 -8.94 -12.27
CA THR A 46 10.31 -9.94 -11.23
C THR A 46 11.75 -9.76 -10.76
#